data_AF-A0A923Z5U4-F1
#
_entry.id   AF-A0A923Z5U4-F1
#
_cell.length_a   1.000
_cell.length_b   1.000
_cell.length_c   1.000
_cell.angle_alpha   90.00
_cell.angle_beta   90.00
_cell.angle_gamma   90.00
#
_symmetry.space_group_name_H-M   'P 1'
#
loop_
_entity.id
_entity.type
_entity.pdbx_description
1 polymer ?
#
loop_
_entity_poly.entity_id
_entity_poly.type
_entity_poly.pdbx_seq_one_letter_code
_entity_poly.pdbx_strand_id
1 'polypeptide(L)'
;SHCICPAGKRLYSNGSNCTNKGYIAMKFSGAKQDCVPCQRRQECLRKPETTPTRQVSFFQGKRDERENHIDRMKVKIDSDIGRQMITRRFATVEPVFGNLRGNKRLHRFTLRGKEKVDGQWKLYCLMHNVEKLANHGYAQ
;
A
#
# COMPACT_ATOMS: atom_id res chain seq x y z
N SER A 1 10.46 17.43 23.10
CA SER A 1 9.61 18.60 22.77
C SER A 1 8.30 18.52 23.53
N HIS A 2 7.72 19.65 23.95
CA HIS A 2 6.39 19.73 24.55
C HIS A 2 5.69 20.99 24.06
N CYS A 3 4.36 21.02 24.08
CA CYS A 3 3.60 22.23 23.83
C CYS A 3 2.53 22.42 24.91
N ILE A 4 2.10 23.67 25.09
CA ILE A 4 1.13 24.06 26.11
C ILE A 4 -0.21 24.33 25.42
N CYS A 5 -1.31 23.79 25.96
CA CYS A 5 -2.64 24.04 25.43
C CYS A 5 -3.19 25.41 25.92
N PRO A 6 -4.28 25.93 25.32
CA PRO A 6 -4.89 27.19 25.76
C PRO A 6 -5.40 27.21 27.21
N ALA A 7 -5.55 26.05 27.85
CA ALA A 7 -5.89 25.92 29.27
C ALA A 7 -4.65 25.78 30.18
N GLY A 8 -3.45 26.05 29.67
CA GLY A 8 -2.19 26.03 30.42
C GLY A 8 -1.63 24.64 30.72
N LYS A 9 -2.26 23.56 30.25
CA LYS A 9 -1.82 22.18 30.49
C LYS A 9 -0.83 21.71 29.44
N ARG A 10 0.14 20.89 29.87
CA ARG A 10 1.19 20.34 29.00
C ARG A 10 0.66 19.19 28.14
N LEU A 11 0.97 19.21 26.85
CA LEU A 11 0.74 18.11 25.92
C LEU A 11 2.05 17.33 25.72
N TYR A 12 1.99 16.01 25.78
CA TYR A 12 3.15 15.14 25.59
C TYR A 12 3.31 14.78 24.11
N SER A 13 4.56 14.72 23.64
CA SER A 13 4.88 14.26 22.29
C SER A 13 4.61 12.76 22.18
N ASN A 14 3.89 12.33 21.14
CA ASN A 14 3.65 10.93 20.82
C ASN A 14 4.15 10.55 19.41
N GLY A 15 5.02 11.39 18.84
CA GLY A 15 5.74 11.10 17.61
C GLY A 15 6.31 12.38 16.98
N SER A 16 7.60 12.38 16.63
CA SER A 16 8.28 13.54 16.06
C SER A 16 8.53 13.47 14.54
N ASN A 17 8.43 12.28 13.93
CA ASN A 17 8.65 12.07 12.50
C ASN A 17 7.51 11.26 11.87
N CYS A 18 6.27 11.61 12.21
CA CYS A 18 5.10 10.93 11.67
C CYS A 18 4.78 11.47 10.28
N THR A 19 4.28 10.63 9.38
CA THR A 19 3.69 11.09 8.12
C THR A 19 2.20 11.25 8.27
N ASN A 20 1.68 12.41 7.86
CA ASN A 20 0.26 12.68 7.78
C ASN A 20 -0.02 13.35 6.43
N LYS A 21 -0.76 12.66 5.55
CA LYS A 21 -1.08 13.12 4.18
C LYS A 21 0.14 13.63 3.40
N GLY A 22 1.28 12.96 3.53
CA GLY A 22 2.53 13.33 2.85
C GLY A 22 3.34 14.43 3.54
N TYR A 23 2.93 14.95 4.69
CA TYR A 23 3.69 15.93 5.48
C TYR A 23 4.36 15.28 6.68
N ILE A 24 5.54 15.79 7.04
CA ILE A 24 6.21 15.47 8.29
C ILE A 24 5.47 16.22 9.41
N ALA A 25 4.99 15.48 10.40
CA ALA A 25 4.25 16.02 11.52
C ALA A 25 4.85 15.57 12.85
N MET A 26 5.01 16.54 13.75
CA MET A 26 5.17 16.27 15.18
C MET A 26 3.78 16.23 15.82
N LYS A 27 3.47 15.15 16.51
CA LYS A 27 2.18 14.91 17.14
C LYS A 27 2.30 15.06 18.66
N PHE A 28 1.28 15.67 19.23
CA PHE A 28 1.13 15.88 20.66
C PHE A 28 -0.27 15.49 21.11
N SER A 29 -0.36 14.88 22.30
CA SER A 29 -1.63 14.55 22.94
C SER A 29 -1.68 15.09 24.36
N GLY A 30 -2.88 15.45 24.81
CA GLY A 30 -3.14 15.77 26.20
C GLY A 30 -3.35 14.51 27.05
N ALA A 31 -3.14 14.63 28.35
CA ALA A 31 -3.48 13.57 29.30
C ALA A 31 -4.99 13.56 29.57
N LYS A 32 -5.57 12.36 29.77
CA LYS A 32 -7.00 12.21 30.08
C LYS A 32 -7.39 12.96 31.36
N GLN A 33 -6.55 12.88 32.40
CA GLN A 33 -6.76 13.57 33.67
C GLN A 33 -6.89 15.10 33.52
N ASP A 34 -6.25 15.69 32.51
CA ASP A 34 -6.33 17.12 32.25
C ASP A 34 -7.46 17.46 31.26
N CYS A 35 -7.67 16.62 30.24
CA CYS A 35 -8.61 16.91 29.14
C CYS A 35 -10.07 16.55 29.45
N VAL A 36 -10.31 15.50 30.24
CA VAL A 36 -11.67 15.04 30.57
C VAL A 36 -12.40 16.05 31.46
N PRO A 37 -11.82 16.54 32.57
CA PRO A 37 -12.47 17.55 33.42
C PRO A 37 -12.30 19.00 32.91
N CYS A 38 -11.70 19.22 31.74
CA CYS A 38 -11.38 20.57 31.27
C CYS A 38 -12.66 21.38 30.95
N GLN A 39 -12.80 22.57 31.54
CA GLN A 39 -13.94 23.46 31.29
C GLN A 39 -14.07 23.88 29.83
N ARG A 40 -12.95 23.96 29.10
CA ARG A 40 -12.92 24.34 27.67
C ARG A 40 -13.06 23.15 26.72
N ARG A 41 -13.43 21.97 27.22
CA ARG A 41 -13.46 20.72 26.45
C ARG A 41 -14.33 20.82 25.20
N GLN A 42 -15.50 21.45 25.33
CA GLN A 42 -16.47 21.61 24.23
C GLN A 42 -15.93 22.50 23.10
N GLU A 43 -15.19 23.56 23.42
CA GLU A 43 -14.52 24.40 22.43
C GLU A 43 -13.24 23.76 21.87
N CYS A 44 -12.56 22.96 22.70
CA CYS A 44 -11.24 22.42 22.42
C CYS A 44 -11.27 21.24 21.45
N LEU A 45 -12.28 20.36 21.54
CA LEU A 45 -12.36 19.12 20.79
C LEU A 45 -13.48 19.19 19.77
N ARG A 46 -13.18 18.77 18.54
CA ARG A 46 -14.19 18.72 17.46
C ARG A 46 -15.33 17.73 17.75
N LYS A 47 -15.04 16.64 18.48
CA LYS A 47 -16.02 15.61 18.86
C LYS A 47 -15.77 15.17 20.32
N PRO A 48 -16.22 15.96 21.31
CA PRO A 48 -15.96 15.73 22.74
C PRO A 48 -16.45 14.37 23.27
N GLU A 49 -17.53 13.85 22.69
CA GLU A 49 -18.15 12.57 23.10
C GLU A 49 -17.30 11.35 22.77
N THR A 50 -16.54 11.40 21.68
CA THR A 50 -15.75 10.26 21.18
C THR A 50 -14.25 10.47 21.33
N THR A 51 -13.80 11.72 21.41
CA THR A 51 -12.39 12.08 21.51
C THR A 51 -12.06 12.41 22.97
N PRO A 52 -11.27 11.58 23.68
CA PRO A 52 -11.03 11.81 25.12
C PRO A 52 -10.04 12.95 25.38
N THR A 53 -9.11 13.23 24.47
CA THR A 53 -7.99 14.16 24.69
C THR A 53 -7.73 15.08 23.52
N ARG A 54 -7.14 16.25 23.79
CA ARG A 54 -6.69 17.18 22.74
C ARG A 54 -5.54 16.54 21.96
N GLN A 55 -5.62 16.59 20.63
CA GLN A 55 -4.57 16.14 19.73
C GLN A 55 -4.13 17.32 18.86
N VAL A 56 -2.83 17.57 18.77
CA VAL A 56 -2.25 18.65 17.97
C VAL A 56 -1.17 18.07 17.08
N SER A 57 -1.12 18.50 15.83
CA SER A 57 -0.06 18.15 14.89
C SER A 57 0.57 19.43 14.35
N PHE A 58 1.88 19.58 14.51
CA PHE A 58 2.65 20.64 13.86
C PHE A 58 3.32 20.07 12.63
N PHE A 59 2.96 20.61 11.46
CA PHE A 59 3.54 20.20 10.18
C PHE A 59 4.84 20.95 9.94
N GLN A 60 5.92 20.21 9.65
CA GLN A 60 7.27 20.76 9.44
C GLN A 60 7.61 20.94 7.95
N GLY A 61 6.74 20.45 7.06
CA GLY A 61 6.96 20.51 5.61
C GLY A 61 6.45 19.25 4.92
N LYS A 62 6.41 19.31 3.59
CA LYS A 62 6.14 18.12 2.76
C LYS A 62 7.27 17.13 3.01
N ARG A 63 6.93 15.88 3.33
CA ARG A 63 7.93 14.82 3.40
C ARG A 63 8.48 14.67 2.00
N ASP A 64 9.81 14.61 1.87
CA ASP A 64 10.42 14.25 0.59
C ASP A 64 9.74 12.97 0.10
N GLU A 65 9.10 13.10 -1.07
CA GLU A 65 8.53 11.97 -1.78
C GLU A 65 9.72 11.13 -2.23
N ARG A 66 10.21 10.26 -1.34
CA ARG A 66 11.08 9.17 -1.76
C ARG A 66 10.33 8.47 -2.87
N GLU A 67 10.90 8.51 -4.07
CA GLU A 67 10.31 7.97 -5.27
C GLU A 67 9.86 6.53 -4.98
N ASN A 68 8.55 6.32 -4.94
CA ASN A 68 8.02 5.00 -4.65
C ASN A 68 8.31 4.12 -5.88
N HIS A 69 8.62 2.84 -5.66
CA HIS A 69 8.81 1.88 -6.77
C HIS A 69 7.63 1.86 -7.73
N ILE A 70 6.43 2.16 -7.24
CA ILE A 70 5.22 2.34 -8.06
C ILE A 70 5.39 3.52 -9.04
N ASP A 71 5.85 4.67 -8.57
CA ASP A 71 5.99 5.86 -9.42
C ASP A 71 7.11 5.67 -10.44
N ARG A 72 8.21 5.01 -10.06
CA ARG A 72 9.25 4.54 -11.00
C ARG A 72 8.69 3.63 -12.08
N MET A 73 7.82 2.69 -11.70
CA MET A 73 7.20 1.76 -12.63
C MET A 73 6.23 2.47 -13.58
N LYS A 74 5.46 3.47 -13.10
CA LYS A 74 4.59 4.29 -13.95
C LYS A 74 5.40 4.99 -15.03
N VAL A 75 6.46 5.71 -14.64
CA VAL A 75 7.35 6.40 -15.58
C VAL A 75 7.92 5.41 -16.61
N LYS A 76 8.34 4.22 -16.17
CA LYS A 76 8.85 3.17 -17.07
C LYS A 76 7.78 2.67 -18.04
N ILE A 77 6.55 2.42 -17.58
CA ILE A 77 5.43 1.94 -18.40
C ILE A 77 5.01 3.02 -19.40
N ASP A 78 4.99 4.28 -18.98
CA ASP A 78 4.51 5.41 -19.79
C ASP A 78 5.53 5.86 -20.86
N SER A 79 6.78 5.41 -20.77
CA SER A 79 7.75 5.57 -21.85
C SER A 79 7.29 4.85 -23.13
N ASP A 80 7.71 5.33 -24.31
CA ASP A 80 7.30 4.72 -25.59
C ASP A 80 7.71 3.23 -25.69
N ILE A 81 8.92 2.90 -25.21
CA ILE A 81 9.39 1.52 -25.13
C ILE A 81 8.51 0.70 -24.16
N GLY A 82 8.17 1.28 -23.01
CA GLY A 82 7.29 0.66 -22.02
C GLY A 82 5.91 0.33 -22.57
N ARG A 83 5.30 1.28 -23.27
CA ARG A 83 4.00 1.10 -23.94
C ARG A 83 4.05 -0.02 -24.97
N GLN A 84 5.07 -0.03 -25.84
CA GLN A 84 5.26 -1.10 -26.82
C GLN A 84 5.41 -2.47 -26.15
N MET A 85 6.18 -2.56 -25.06
CA MET A 85 6.34 -3.80 -24.29
C MET A 85 5.02 -4.27 -23.66
N ILE A 86 4.25 -3.37 -23.05
CA ILE A 86 2.95 -3.70 -22.46
C ILE A 86 1.97 -4.18 -23.53
N THR A 87 1.90 -3.51 -24.69
CA THR A 87 1.05 -3.95 -25.80
C THR A 87 1.43 -5.36 -26.27
N ARG A 88 2.74 -5.68 -26.36
CA ARG A 88 3.18 -7.05 -26.72
C ARG A 88 2.80 -8.08 -25.66
N ARG A 89 2.79 -7.73 -24.37
CA ARG A 89 2.40 -8.63 -23.27
C ARG A 89 0.94 -9.05 -23.37
N PHE A 90 0.06 -8.17 -23.85
CA PHE A 90 -1.36 -8.49 -24.07
C PHE A 90 -1.54 -9.73 -24.96
N ALA A 91 -0.72 -9.87 -26.00
CA ALA A 91 -0.78 -11.01 -26.91
C ALA A 91 0.05 -12.22 -26.45
N THR A 92 1.12 -12.00 -25.67
CA THR A 92 2.12 -13.05 -25.38
C THR A 92 2.04 -13.60 -23.96
N VAL A 93 1.92 -12.72 -22.97
CA VAL A 93 2.07 -13.06 -21.55
C VAL A 93 0.72 -13.19 -20.86
N GLU A 94 -0.19 -12.26 -21.11
CA GLU A 94 -1.51 -12.23 -20.48
C GLU A 94 -2.36 -13.48 -20.78
N PRO A 95 -2.37 -14.06 -22.00
CA PRO A 95 -3.13 -15.27 -22.28
C PRO A 95 -2.61 -16.48 -21.49
N VAL A 96 -1.30 -16.54 -21.22
CA VAL A 96 -0.70 -17.59 -20.40
C VAL A 96 -1.25 -17.53 -18.98
N PHE A 97 -1.18 -16.35 -18.35
CA PHE A 97 -1.73 -16.15 -17.00
C PHE A 97 -3.26 -16.28 -16.95
N GLY A 98 -3.96 -15.85 -17.99
CA GLY A 98 -5.40 -16.03 -18.15
C GLY A 98 -5.80 -17.50 -18.17
N ASN A 99 -5.11 -18.32 -18.98
CA ASN A 99 -5.33 -19.77 -19.02
C ASN A 99 -5.02 -20.43 -17.66
N LEU A 100 -3.84 -20.14 -17.09
CA LEU A 100 -3.41 -20.72 -15.82
C LEU A 100 -4.36 -20.39 -14.65
N ARG A 101 -4.80 -19.12 -14.54
CA ARG A 101 -5.69 -18.70 -13.45
C ARG A 101 -7.15 -19.05 -13.72
N GLY A 102 -7.65 -18.79 -14.92
CA GLY A 102 -9.06 -19.00 -15.27
C GLY A 102 -9.39 -20.48 -15.51
N ASN A 103 -8.78 -21.08 -16.53
CA ASN A 103 -9.10 -22.43 -16.96
C ASN A 103 -8.47 -23.49 -16.05
N LYS A 104 -7.21 -23.29 -15.65
CA LYS A 104 -6.46 -24.24 -14.81
C LYS A 104 -6.56 -23.95 -13.31
N ARG A 105 -7.30 -22.89 -12.93
CA ARG A 105 -7.67 -22.54 -11.54
C ARG A 105 -6.48 -22.35 -10.59
N LEU A 106 -5.29 -22.00 -11.11
CA LEU A 106 -4.10 -21.69 -10.30
C LEU A 106 -4.16 -20.26 -9.73
N HIS A 107 -5.13 -20.01 -8.84
CA HIS A 107 -5.25 -18.70 -8.18
C HIS A 107 -4.23 -18.51 -7.06
N ARG A 108 -3.79 -19.60 -6.44
CA ARG A 108 -2.82 -19.66 -5.34
C ARG A 108 -1.94 -20.91 -5.46
N PHE A 109 -0.72 -20.82 -4.98
CA PHE A 109 0.13 -21.99 -4.78
C PHE A 109 -0.38 -22.81 -3.58
N THR A 110 -0.33 -24.13 -3.69
CA THR A 110 -0.81 -25.05 -2.65
C THR A 110 0.33 -25.62 -1.81
N LEU A 111 1.57 -25.47 -2.27
CA LEU A 111 2.77 -25.93 -1.57
C LEU A 111 3.45 -24.80 -0.80
N ARG A 112 4.25 -25.15 0.20
CA ARG A 112 5.05 -24.22 1.01
C ARG A 112 6.54 -24.46 0.76
N GLY A 113 7.30 -23.37 0.65
CA GLY A 113 8.74 -23.38 0.38
C GLY A 113 9.03 -23.14 -1.10
N LYS A 114 10.09 -22.36 -1.36
CA LYS A 114 10.45 -21.88 -2.71
C LYS A 114 10.60 -23.03 -3.71
N GLU A 115 11.31 -24.07 -3.31
CA GLU A 115 11.58 -25.24 -4.17
C GLU A 115 10.30 -25.95 -4.61
N LYS A 116 9.40 -26.24 -3.66
CA LYS A 116 8.12 -26.90 -3.96
C LYS A 116 7.21 -26.03 -4.80
N VAL A 117 7.13 -24.73 -4.50
CA VAL A 117 6.36 -23.75 -5.28
C VAL A 117 6.89 -23.64 -6.71
N ASP A 118 8.22 -23.62 -6.90
CA ASP A 118 8.85 -23.61 -8.21
C ASP A 118 8.54 -24.88 -9.02
N GLY A 119 8.58 -26.05 -8.38
CA GLY A 119 8.14 -27.31 -8.99
C GLY A 119 6.68 -27.27 -9.44
N GLN A 120 5.77 -26.80 -8.58
CA GLN A 120 4.37 -26.59 -8.94
C GLN A 120 4.23 -25.63 -10.13
N TRP A 121 4.93 -24.50 -10.11
CA TRP A 121 4.89 -23.50 -11.19
C TRP A 121 5.34 -24.11 -12.52
N LYS A 122 6.49 -24.79 -12.55
CA LYS A 122 7.03 -25.45 -13.75
C LYS A 122 6.09 -26.50 -14.32
N LEU A 123 5.40 -27.28 -13.47
CA LEU A 123 4.43 -28.27 -13.92
C LEU A 123 3.23 -27.61 -14.63
N TYR A 124 2.73 -26.50 -14.09
CA TYR A 124 1.68 -25.72 -14.74
C TYR A 124 2.15 -25.07 -16.06
N CYS A 125 3.39 -24.57 -16.12
CA CYS A 125 3.97 -24.08 -17.36
C CYS A 125 4.13 -25.18 -18.41
N LEU A 126 4.59 -26.37 -18.03
CA LEU A 126 4.67 -27.52 -18.92
C LEU A 126 3.30 -27.89 -19.49
N MET A 127 2.30 -27.97 -18.60
CA MET A 127 0.92 -28.27 -18.98
C MET A 127 0.36 -27.25 -19.99
N HIS A 128 0.59 -25.95 -19.75
CA HIS A 128 0.24 -24.90 -20.70
C HIS A 128 0.93 -25.08 -22.06
N ASN A 129 2.23 -25.39 -22.08
CA ASN A 129 3.00 -25.56 -23.30
C ASN A 129 2.55 -26.80 -24.11
N VAL A 130 2.27 -27.91 -23.43
CA VAL A 130 1.73 -29.13 -24.06
C VAL A 130 0.37 -28.84 -24.70
N GLU A 131 -0.51 -28.12 -24.01
CA GLU A 131 -1.81 -27.70 -24.55
C GLU A 131 -1.64 -26.80 -25.79
N LYS A 132 -0.68 -25.88 -25.77
CA LYS A 132 -0.35 -25.05 -26.95
C LYS A 132 0.12 -25.89 -28.13
N LEU A 133 0.99 -26.87 -27.90
CA LEU A 133 1.51 -27.76 -28.95
C LEU A 133 0.42 -28.66 -29.53
N ALA A 134 -0.40 -29.27 -28.68
CA ALA A 134 -1.50 -30.13 -29.11
C ALA A 134 -2.51 -29.36 -30.00
N ASN A 135 -2.78 -28.10 -29.67
CA ASN A 135 -3.68 -27.25 -30.43
C ASN A 135 -3.03 -26.58 -31.65
N HIS A 136 -1.70 -26.69 -31.83
CA HIS A 136 -1.00 -26.06 -32.95
C HIS A 136 -1.25 -26.76 -34.29
N GLY A 137 -1.70 -28.02 -34.27
CA GLY A 137 -1.96 -28.83 -35.47
C GLY A 137 -3.39 -28.81 -36.01
N TYR A 138 -4.35 -28.15 -35.34
CA TYR A 138 -5.76 -28.11 -35.77
C TYR A 138 -6.10 -26.92 -36.69
N ALA A 139 -5.10 -26.15 -37.12
CA ALA A 139 -5.24 -25.04 -38.06
C ALA A 139 -4.51 -25.35 -39.39
N GLN A 140 -4.73 -26.55 -39.93
CA GLN A 140 -4.49 -26.89 -41.33
C GLN A 140 -5.81 -27.25 -42.00
#